data_AF-A0ABD3H6J0-F1
#
_entry.id   AF-A0ABD3H6J0-F1
#
_cell.length_a   1.000
_cell.length_b   1.000
_cell.length_c   1.000
_cell.angle_alpha   90.00
_cell.angle_beta   90.00
_cell.angle_gamma   90.00
#
_symmetry.space_group_name_H-M   'P 1'
#
loop_
_entity.id
_entity.type
_entity.pdbx_description
1 polymer ?
#
loop_
_entity_poly.entity_id
_entity_poly.type
_entity_poly.pdbx_seq_one_letter_code
_entity_poly.pdbx_strand_id
1 'polypeptide(L)'
;MAAVEGTTSAPPPVLLRRSPRPKMKASRGRTTYPRLLAPVNLPIQPVTQIPPKLTGPDVPAAPSPPASEPSPAIKVEIYDDPEICTFCDDGGQSILTCEGICHRHFHAKKEDVAEAIGCRTLKYTTNRLENIEKFVCDNCKRGSHQCFICGKLGVSRGEQPEVYLCGVTSCRKLYHPDCILKHQDIPEADQYVKRITNGTMKLHCPRHRCDTCKTEDMTPGQLVQCRRCPRAWHNDCLKDFERSGELPTTVIWEHDNYKYIYCRNHVIIPTIQAPKRDHVRFPRGKFPVYITS
;
A
#
# COMPACT_ATOMS: atom_id res chain seq x y z
N MET A 1 -50.27 -28.25 -32.37
CA MET A 1 -48.81 -28.21 -32.14
C MET A 1 -48.54 -27.04 -31.21
N ALA A 2 -48.24 -27.32 -29.95
CA ALA A 2 -47.95 -26.31 -28.93
C ALA A 2 -46.42 -26.19 -28.79
N ALA A 3 -45.89 -24.97 -28.96
CA ALA A 3 -44.48 -24.68 -28.71
C ALA A 3 -44.33 -24.21 -27.25
N VAL A 4 -43.47 -24.91 -26.52
CA VAL A 4 -43.06 -24.61 -25.15
C VAL A 4 -41.85 -23.67 -25.20
N GLU A 5 -41.98 -22.46 -24.65
CA GLU A 5 -40.87 -21.54 -24.45
C GLU A 5 -40.12 -21.89 -23.16
N GLY A 6 -38.85 -22.29 -23.30
CA GLY A 6 -37.95 -22.58 -22.19
C GLY A 6 -37.29 -21.30 -21.68
N THR A 7 -37.63 -20.89 -20.46
CA THR A 7 -36.91 -19.84 -19.73
C THR A 7 -35.62 -20.40 -19.13
N THR A 8 -34.47 -19.94 -19.63
CA THR A 8 -33.15 -20.21 -19.03
C THR A 8 -32.88 -19.22 -17.89
N SER A 9 -33.02 -19.66 -16.65
CA SER A 9 -32.62 -18.88 -15.48
C SER A 9 -31.09 -18.92 -15.32
N ALA A 10 -30.44 -17.76 -15.38
CA ALA A 10 -29.02 -17.64 -15.05
C ALA A 10 -28.79 -17.89 -13.53
N PRO A 11 -27.69 -18.56 -13.14
CA PRO A 11 -27.39 -18.79 -11.73
C PRO A 11 -26.97 -17.49 -11.02
N PRO A 12 -27.23 -17.36 -9.70
CA PRO A 12 -26.86 -16.18 -8.94
C PRO A 12 -25.33 -16.03 -8.85
N PRO A 13 -24.80 -14.80 -8.77
CA PRO A 13 -23.36 -14.57 -8.70
C PRO A 13 -22.79 -15.11 -7.40
N VAL A 14 -21.73 -15.90 -7.52
CA VAL A 14 -20.95 -16.43 -6.40
C VAL A 14 -20.32 -15.25 -5.65
N LEU A 15 -20.80 -14.98 -4.43
CA LEU A 15 -20.15 -14.05 -3.51
C LEU A 15 -18.74 -14.59 -3.19
N LEU A 16 -17.72 -13.97 -3.80
CA LEU A 16 -16.32 -14.23 -3.48
C LEU A 16 -16.08 -13.94 -1.99
N ARG A 17 -16.15 -14.98 -1.15
CA ARG A 17 -15.68 -14.93 0.23
C ARG A 17 -14.17 -14.79 0.20
N ARG A 18 -13.69 -13.54 0.17
CA ARG A 18 -12.26 -13.23 0.26
C ARG A 18 -11.78 -13.61 1.67
N SER A 19 -10.69 -14.37 1.74
CA SER A 19 -10.09 -14.81 3.01
C SER A 19 -9.80 -13.62 3.95
N PRO A 20 -9.85 -13.82 5.28
CA PRO A 20 -9.55 -12.75 6.22
C PRO A 20 -8.11 -12.25 6.05
N ARG A 21 -7.94 -10.97 5.69
CA ARG A 21 -6.61 -10.35 5.60
C ARG A 21 -6.06 -10.06 7.00
N PRO A 22 -4.74 -10.21 7.21
CA PRO A 22 -4.13 -10.05 8.53
C PRO A 22 -4.29 -8.62 9.05
N LYS A 23 -4.52 -8.48 10.37
CA LYS A 23 -4.43 -7.19 11.07
C LYS A 23 -2.98 -6.72 11.11
N MET A 24 -2.77 -5.41 11.20
CA MET A 24 -1.43 -4.86 11.36
C MET A 24 -0.80 -5.32 12.69
N LYS A 25 0.49 -5.65 12.64
CA LYS A 25 1.25 -6.05 13.84
C LYS A 25 2.40 -5.07 14.03
N ALA A 26 2.56 -4.57 15.25
CA ALA A 26 3.78 -3.88 15.64
C ALA A 26 4.90 -4.92 15.73
N SER A 27 6.05 -4.67 15.09
CA SER A 27 7.24 -5.48 15.36
C SER A 27 7.70 -5.15 16.77
N ARG A 28 7.50 -6.10 17.69
CA ARG A 28 7.96 -5.94 19.08
C ARG A 28 9.47 -6.11 19.08
N GLY A 29 10.21 -5.03 18.84
CA GLY A 29 11.60 -4.92 19.23
C GLY A 29 11.68 -4.94 20.75
N ARG A 30 11.75 -6.14 21.35
CA ARG A 30 12.08 -6.28 22.77
C ARG A 30 13.56 -5.92 22.90
N THR A 31 13.88 -4.67 23.24
CA THR A 31 15.21 -4.28 23.72
C THR A 31 15.43 -4.87 25.11
N THR A 32 15.76 -6.16 25.16
CA THR A 32 16.57 -6.70 26.24
C THR A 32 17.99 -6.74 25.71
N TYR A 33 18.87 -5.85 26.17
CA TYR A 33 20.30 -5.99 25.93
C TYR A 33 20.82 -7.23 26.67
N PRO A 34 21.48 -8.19 26.01
CA PRO A 34 22.36 -9.12 26.69
C PRO A 34 23.81 -8.79 26.33
N ARG A 35 24.57 -8.58 27.40
CA ARG A 35 26.02 -8.64 27.58
C ARG A 35 26.79 -9.39 26.47
N LEU A 36 27.78 -8.70 25.91
CA LEU A 36 28.92 -9.18 25.11
C LEU A 36 29.31 -10.64 25.37
N LEU A 37 29.30 -11.50 24.34
CA LEU A 37 30.21 -12.64 24.18
C LEU A 37 30.51 -12.91 22.68
N ALA A 38 31.73 -13.39 22.45
CA ALA A 38 32.57 -13.43 21.24
C ALA A 38 32.05 -14.23 20.01
N PRO A 39 32.66 -14.03 18.81
CA PRO A 39 32.23 -14.69 17.57
C PRO A 39 32.71 -16.14 17.47
N VAL A 40 31.83 -17.03 16.99
CA VAL A 40 32.19 -18.40 16.59
C VAL A 40 32.19 -18.48 15.06
N ASN A 41 33.37 -18.74 14.51
CA ASN A 41 33.62 -19.14 13.13
C ASN A 41 33.08 -20.57 12.91
N LEU A 42 32.35 -20.81 11.82
CA LEU A 42 32.13 -22.18 11.32
C LEU A 42 32.53 -22.28 9.84
N PRO A 43 33.20 -23.38 9.42
CA PRO A 43 33.78 -23.51 8.10
C PRO A 43 32.77 -24.05 7.07
N ILE A 44 32.92 -23.57 5.83
CA ILE A 44 32.28 -24.09 4.62
C ILE A 44 32.97 -25.40 4.24
N GLN A 45 32.20 -26.47 3.99
CA GLN A 45 32.70 -27.72 3.39
C GLN A 45 32.23 -27.87 1.93
N PRO A 46 33.08 -28.41 1.03
CA PRO A 46 32.76 -28.60 -0.38
C PRO A 46 31.95 -29.87 -0.63
N VAL A 47 31.03 -29.81 -1.59
CA VAL A 47 30.26 -30.96 -2.08
C VAL A 47 31.03 -31.64 -3.20
N THR A 48 31.45 -32.88 -2.99
CA THR A 48 32.00 -33.76 -4.04
C THR A 48 31.24 -35.08 -4.14
N GLN A 49 30.85 -35.37 -5.38
CA GLN A 49 30.71 -36.68 -6.04
C GLN A 49 29.43 -37.52 -5.82
N ILE A 50 28.89 -37.93 -6.96
CA ILE A 50 27.69 -38.73 -7.22
C ILE A 50 28.10 -40.22 -7.32
N PRO A 51 27.40 -41.17 -6.70
CA PRO A 51 27.62 -42.60 -6.93
C PRO A 51 26.80 -43.16 -8.13
N PRO A 52 27.24 -44.30 -8.71
CA PRO A 52 26.83 -44.75 -10.03
C PRO A 52 25.47 -45.48 -10.12
N LYS A 53 25.00 -45.55 -11.36
CA LYS A 53 23.70 -45.99 -11.86
C LYS A 53 23.59 -47.52 -11.88
N LEU A 54 22.53 -48.09 -11.29
CA LEU A 54 22.12 -49.49 -11.48
C LEU A 54 21.05 -49.57 -12.58
N THR A 55 21.32 -50.36 -13.61
CA THR A 55 20.43 -50.60 -14.76
C THR A 55 19.49 -51.78 -14.50
N GLY A 56 18.19 -51.52 -14.44
CA GLY A 56 17.13 -52.53 -14.54
C GLY A 56 16.52 -52.57 -15.95
N PRO A 57 15.79 -53.64 -16.30
CA PRO A 57 15.38 -53.95 -17.67
C PRO A 57 14.23 -53.08 -18.20
N ASP A 58 14.24 -52.91 -19.52
CA ASP A 58 13.37 -52.05 -20.32
C ASP A 58 11.87 -52.39 -20.20
N VAL A 59 11.09 -51.38 -19.79
CA VAL A 59 9.63 -51.36 -19.94
C VAL A 59 9.30 -50.29 -21.00
N PRO A 60 8.54 -50.61 -22.06
CA PRO A 60 8.21 -49.63 -23.09
C PRO A 60 7.35 -48.51 -22.51
N ALA A 61 7.80 -47.27 -22.74
CA ALA A 61 7.15 -46.06 -22.25
C ALA A 61 5.76 -45.86 -22.88
N ALA A 62 4.76 -45.66 -22.02
CA ALA A 62 3.45 -45.17 -22.45
C ALA A 62 3.58 -43.73 -23.00
N PRO A 63 2.81 -43.35 -24.04
CA PRO A 63 2.87 -42.00 -24.60
C PRO A 63 2.49 -40.96 -23.54
N SER A 64 3.36 -39.96 -23.38
CA SER A 64 3.13 -38.86 -22.47
C SER A 64 1.91 -38.04 -22.91
N PRO A 65 1.03 -37.63 -21.99
CA PRO A 65 -0.03 -36.68 -22.33
C PRO A 65 0.60 -35.36 -22.81
N PRO A 66 -0.04 -34.65 -23.77
CA PRO A 66 0.48 -33.40 -24.29
C PRO A 66 0.68 -32.41 -23.13
N ALA A 67 1.85 -31.77 -23.12
CA ALA A 67 2.19 -30.74 -22.14
C ALA A 67 1.10 -29.66 -22.15
N SER A 68 0.32 -29.58 -21.07
CA SER A 68 -0.58 -28.46 -20.85
C SER A 68 0.25 -27.19 -20.80
N GLU A 69 -0.03 -26.25 -21.70
CA GLU A 69 0.58 -24.92 -21.68
C GLU A 69 0.47 -24.32 -20.28
N PRO A 70 1.55 -23.72 -19.72
CA PRO A 70 1.48 -23.09 -18.43
C PRO A 70 0.43 -21.98 -18.46
N SER A 71 -0.59 -22.11 -17.61
CA SER A 71 -1.60 -21.08 -17.40
C SER A 71 -0.89 -19.74 -17.16
N PRO A 72 -1.29 -18.64 -17.82
CA PRO A 72 -0.56 -17.39 -17.76
C PRO A 72 -0.42 -16.94 -16.30
N ALA A 73 0.82 -16.76 -15.86
CA ALA A 73 1.12 -16.25 -14.53
C ALA A 73 0.41 -14.91 -14.36
N ILE A 74 -0.55 -14.85 -13.44
CA ILE A 74 -1.25 -13.62 -13.09
C ILE A 74 -0.17 -12.64 -12.59
N LYS A 75 0.10 -11.59 -13.37
CA LYS A 75 0.96 -10.49 -12.93
C LYS A 75 0.26 -9.79 -11.77
N VAL A 76 0.66 -10.11 -10.54
CA VAL A 76 0.20 -9.38 -9.36
C VAL A 76 0.87 -8.01 -9.38
N GLU A 77 0.10 -6.95 -9.62
CA GLU A 77 0.60 -5.59 -9.50
C GLU A 77 0.92 -5.28 -8.03
N ILE A 78 2.18 -4.95 -7.74
CA ILE A 78 2.65 -4.62 -6.39
C ILE A 78 2.69 -3.10 -6.25
N TYR A 79 1.97 -2.58 -5.25
CA TYR A 79 1.88 -1.15 -4.92
C TYR A 79 2.78 -0.77 -3.75
N ASP A 80 3.11 0.51 -3.55
CA ASP A 80 3.93 0.92 -2.38
C ASP A 80 3.15 0.93 -1.06
N ASP A 81 1.84 1.11 -1.14
CA ASP A 81 0.96 1.11 0.01
C ASP A 81 0.31 -0.28 0.15
N PRO A 82 0.33 -0.89 1.35
CA PRO A 82 -0.38 -2.14 1.60
C PRO A 82 -1.91 -1.93 1.53
N GLU A 83 -2.65 -3.03 1.40
CA GLU A 83 -4.12 -3.04 1.43
C GLU A 83 -4.69 -2.80 2.83
N ILE A 84 -4.39 -1.64 3.42
CA ILE A 84 -4.88 -1.21 4.74
C ILE A 84 -5.78 0.01 4.61
N CYS A 85 -6.79 0.12 5.47
CA CYS A 85 -7.75 1.21 5.39
C CYS A 85 -7.08 2.57 5.60
N THR A 86 -7.30 3.48 4.65
CA THR A 86 -6.74 4.85 4.65
C THR A 86 -7.25 5.70 5.83
N PHE A 87 -8.34 5.32 6.53
CA PHE A 87 -8.78 6.07 7.70
C PHE A 87 -8.06 5.67 8.98
N CYS A 88 -7.82 4.37 9.15
CA CYS A 88 -7.34 3.84 10.43
C CYS A 88 -5.93 3.26 10.38
N ASP A 89 -5.40 3.01 9.18
CA ASP A 89 -4.24 2.14 8.95
C ASP A 89 -4.44 0.83 9.72
N ASP A 90 -5.44 0.06 9.32
CA ASP A 90 -5.59 -1.34 9.75
C ASP A 90 -6.19 -2.16 8.61
N GLY A 91 -5.89 -3.45 8.61
CA GLY A 91 -6.40 -4.44 7.66
C GLY A 91 -7.81 -4.91 7.99
N GLY A 92 -8.27 -5.97 7.33
CA GLY A 92 -9.54 -6.63 7.65
C GLY A 92 -10.20 -7.33 6.47
N GLN A 93 -11.32 -8.02 6.74
CA GLN A 93 -12.05 -8.84 5.76
C GLN A 93 -12.74 -8.00 4.67
N SER A 94 -13.20 -6.79 4.99
CA SER A 94 -14.05 -5.98 4.11
C SER A 94 -13.41 -4.66 3.72
N ILE A 95 -12.28 -4.75 3.02
CA ILE A 95 -11.59 -3.58 2.45
C ILE A 95 -11.98 -3.40 0.98
N LEU A 96 -12.50 -2.23 0.65
CA LEU A 96 -12.74 -1.79 -0.72
C LEU A 96 -11.53 -1.00 -1.24
N THR A 97 -11.09 -1.33 -2.44
CA THR A 97 -10.03 -0.61 -3.16
C THR A 97 -10.64 0.35 -4.15
N CYS A 98 -10.25 1.62 -4.09
CA CYS A 98 -10.68 2.62 -5.06
C CYS A 98 -10.01 2.37 -6.42
N GLU A 99 -10.79 2.13 -7.46
CA GLU A 99 -10.30 1.89 -8.83
C GLU A 99 -9.89 3.15 -9.59
N GLY A 100 -10.01 4.33 -8.97
CA GLY A 100 -9.41 5.56 -9.50
C GLY A 100 -7.93 5.72 -9.17
N ILE A 101 -7.30 6.80 -9.68
CA ILE A 101 -5.84 7.03 -9.63
C ILE A 101 -5.20 7.00 -8.23
N CYS A 102 -5.98 7.22 -7.16
CA CYS A 102 -5.45 7.24 -5.80
C CYS A 102 -5.23 5.84 -5.19
N HIS A 103 -5.87 4.80 -5.73
CA HIS A 103 -5.79 3.41 -5.26
C HIS A 103 -5.95 3.23 -3.73
N ARG A 104 -6.71 4.12 -3.08
CA ARG A 104 -6.88 4.09 -1.61
C ARG A 104 -7.84 2.98 -1.20
N HIS A 105 -7.55 2.38 -0.06
CA HIS A 105 -8.30 1.28 0.53
C HIS A 105 -9.17 1.76 1.69
N PHE A 106 -10.36 1.20 1.89
CA PHE A 106 -11.31 1.62 2.92
C PHE A 106 -12.12 0.47 3.49
N HIS A 107 -12.31 0.44 4.81
CA HIS A 107 -13.34 -0.42 5.41
C HIS A 107 -14.73 0.00 4.93
N ALA A 108 -15.49 -0.96 4.45
CA ALA A 108 -16.83 -0.73 3.89
C ALA A 108 -17.88 -0.42 4.97
N LYS A 109 -18.07 -1.34 5.92
CA LYS A 109 -19.13 -1.27 6.93
C LYS A 109 -18.54 -1.04 8.33
N LYS A 110 -19.37 -0.50 9.22
CA LYS A 110 -18.99 -0.29 10.63
C LYS A 110 -18.78 -1.62 11.37
N GLU A 111 -19.64 -2.60 11.12
CA GLU A 111 -19.59 -3.94 11.75
C GLU A 111 -18.34 -4.76 11.39
N ASP A 112 -17.67 -4.44 10.27
CA ASP A 112 -16.45 -5.14 9.86
C ASP A 112 -15.21 -4.72 10.67
N VAL A 113 -15.35 -3.73 11.56
CA VAL A 113 -14.26 -3.13 12.30
C VAL A 113 -14.62 -3.08 13.78
N ALA A 114 -13.73 -3.58 14.64
CA ALA A 114 -13.90 -3.49 16.08
C ALA A 114 -14.05 -2.03 16.53
N GLU A 115 -15.01 -1.75 17.42
CA GLU A 115 -15.29 -0.40 17.91
C GLU A 115 -14.06 0.30 18.50
N ALA A 116 -13.21 -0.45 19.21
CA ALA A 116 -11.95 0.02 19.78
C ALA A 116 -10.96 0.57 18.73
N ILE A 117 -11.06 0.12 17.47
CA ILE A 117 -10.26 0.69 16.39
C ILE A 117 -10.77 2.10 16.08
N GLY A 118 -12.07 2.39 16.16
CA GLY A 118 -12.59 3.73 15.86
C GLY A 118 -12.40 4.13 14.39
N CYS A 119 -12.52 3.19 13.45
CA CYS A 119 -12.49 3.49 12.02
C CYS A 119 -13.79 4.18 11.60
N ARG A 120 -13.68 5.24 10.80
CA ARG A 120 -14.85 5.99 10.30
C ARG A 120 -15.67 5.21 9.25
N THR A 121 -15.02 4.25 8.59
CA THR A 121 -15.53 3.42 7.48
C THR A 121 -16.21 4.23 6.36
N LEU A 122 -16.63 3.57 5.29
CA LEU A 122 -17.50 4.18 4.27
C LEU A 122 -18.98 4.16 4.69
N LYS A 123 -19.31 3.39 5.73
CA LYS A 123 -20.68 3.18 6.25
C LYS A 123 -21.64 2.68 5.17
N TYR A 124 -21.17 1.80 4.30
CA TYR A 124 -22.04 1.18 3.29
C TYR A 124 -22.95 0.15 3.93
N THR A 125 -24.15 0.00 3.38
CA THR A 125 -25.06 -1.10 3.72
C THR A 125 -24.63 -2.37 2.96
N THR A 126 -25.05 -3.53 3.44
CA THR A 126 -24.83 -4.81 2.74
C THR A 126 -25.39 -4.76 1.32
N ASN A 127 -26.63 -4.30 1.15
CA ASN A 127 -27.22 -4.15 -0.18
C ASN A 127 -26.40 -3.23 -1.10
N ARG A 128 -25.84 -2.14 -0.58
CA ARG A 128 -24.95 -1.29 -1.38
C ARG A 128 -23.69 -2.04 -1.82
N LEU A 129 -23.10 -2.88 -0.96
CA LEU A 129 -21.91 -3.65 -1.31
C LEU A 129 -22.18 -4.73 -2.35
N GLU A 130 -23.32 -5.41 -2.24
CA GLU A 130 -23.73 -6.44 -3.21
C GLU A 130 -23.96 -5.85 -4.61
N ASN A 131 -24.30 -4.56 -4.69
CA ASN A 131 -24.57 -3.85 -5.94
C ASN A 131 -23.41 -2.95 -6.41
N ILE A 132 -22.24 -2.99 -5.75
CA ILE A 132 -21.06 -2.27 -6.22
C ILE A 132 -20.27 -3.16 -7.17
N GLU A 133 -20.30 -2.80 -8.46
CA GLU A 133 -19.40 -3.38 -9.45
C GLU A 133 -17.98 -2.82 -9.32
N LYS A 134 -17.87 -1.49 -9.20
CA LYS A 134 -16.61 -0.75 -9.10
C LYS A 134 -16.69 0.31 -8.03
N PHE A 135 -15.74 0.30 -7.11
CA PHE A 135 -15.66 1.35 -6.09
C PHE A 135 -14.71 2.47 -6.54
N VAL A 136 -15.25 3.69 -6.63
CA VAL A 136 -14.47 4.92 -6.87
C VAL A 136 -14.75 5.91 -5.75
N CYS A 137 -13.71 6.37 -5.04
CA CYS A 137 -13.87 7.31 -3.93
C CYS A 137 -14.25 8.73 -4.44
N ASP A 138 -14.78 9.56 -3.54
CA ASP A 138 -15.26 10.90 -3.91
C ASP A 138 -14.16 11.84 -4.42
N ASN A 139 -12.91 11.67 -3.98
CA ASN A 139 -11.78 12.40 -4.56
C ASN A 139 -11.58 12.04 -6.03
N CYS A 140 -11.57 10.74 -6.36
CA CYS A 140 -11.40 10.25 -7.73
C CYS A 140 -12.58 10.65 -8.62
N LYS A 141 -13.82 10.51 -8.15
CA LYS A 141 -15.02 10.92 -8.88
C LYS A 141 -14.99 12.38 -9.31
N ARG A 142 -14.40 13.24 -8.46
CA ARG A 142 -14.35 14.69 -8.66
C ARG A 142 -13.05 15.19 -9.27
N GLY A 143 -12.06 14.33 -9.45
CA GLY A 143 -10.71 14.75 -9.85
C GLY A 143 -10.10 15.77 -8.88
N SER A 144 -10.35 15.64 -7.58
CA SER A 144 -9.82 16.54 -6.55
C SER A 144 -9.16 15.72 -5.45
N HIS A 145 -7.84 15.82 -5.33
CA HIS A 145 -7.02 14.94 -4.49
C HIS A 145 -6.15 15.73 -3.53
N GLN A 146 -5.80 15.11 -2.42
CA GLN A 146 -4.93 15.75 -1.44
C GLN A 146 -3.48 15.64 -1.86
N CYS A 147 -2.76 16.75 -1.76
CA CYS A 147 -1.30 16.70 -1.73
C CYS A 147 -0.85 15.97 -0.47
N PHE A 148 0.00 14.95 -0.62
CA PHE A 148 0.46 14.12 0.50
C PHE A 148 1.41 14.86 1.47
N ILE A 149 1.94 16.02 1.09
CA ILE A 149 2.75 16.88 1.96
C ILE A 149 1.88 17.80 2.82
N CYS A 150 1.07 18.64 2.17
CA CYS A 150 0.33 19.70 2.90
C CYS A 150 -1.10 19.30 3.28
N GLY A 151 -1.61 18.17 2.78
CA GLY A 151 -2.97 17.68 3.00
C GLY A 151 -4.09 18.50 2.33
N LYS A 152 -3.77 19.65 1.72
CA LYS A 152 -4.73 20.47 0.97
C LYS A 152 -5.16 19.75 -0.32
N LEU A 153 -6.41 19.95 -0.70
CA LEU A 153 -6.95 19.45 -1.96
C LEU A 153 -6.47 20.32 -3.11
N GLY A 154 -6.24 19.68 -4.25
CA GLY A 154 -6.07 20.35 -5.54
C GLY A 154 -6.74 19.55 -6.65
N VAL A 155 -7.01 20.22 -7.76
CA VAL A 155 -7.49 19.62 -9.00
C VAL A 155 -6.43 18.67 -9.56
N SER A 156 -6.83 17.45 -9.94
CA SER A 156 -5.92 16.41 -10.44
C SER A 156 -6.27 15.93 -11.85
N ARG A 157 -7.32 16.49 -12.47
CA ARG A 157 -7.79 16.16 -13.81
C ARG A 157 -8.28 17.43 -14.48
N GLY A 158 -7.97 17.57 -15.77
CA GLY A 158 -8.31 18.76 -16.55
C GLY A 158 -7.05 19.39 -17.13
N GLU A 159 -7.21 20.56 -17.76
CA GLU A 159 -6.15 21.26 -18.48
C GLU A 159 -5.14 21.94 -17.53
N GLN A 160 -5.56 22.28 -16.31
CA GLN A 160 -4.72 22.94 -15.31
C GLN A 160 -4.75 22.17 -13.97
N PRO A 161 -4.08 21.01 -13.86
CA PRO A 161 -3.98 20.29 -12.60
C PRO A 161 -3.14 21.07 -11.58
N GLU A 162 -3.58 21.06 -10.32
CA GLU A 162 -2.84 21.63 -9.19
C GLU A 162 -2.02 20.55 -8.47
N VAL A 163 -2.48 19.30 -8.48
CA VAL A 163 -1.76 18.15 -7.92
C VAL A 163 -1.47 17.10 -8.98
N TYR A 164 -0.26 16.55 -8.91
CA TYR A 164 0.27 15.59 -9.88
C TYR A 164 0.55 14.26 -9.20
N LEU A 165 0.19 13.16 -9.87
CA LEU A 165 0.52 11.80 -9.46
C LEU A 165 2.03 11.57 -9.59
N CYS A 166 2.61 10.84 -8.63
CA CYS A 166 3.98 10.35 -8.75
C CYS A 166 4.15 9.52 -10.05
N GLY A 167 5.30 9.66 -10.69
CA GLY A 167 5.66 8.94 -11.92
C GLY A 167 5.97 7.46 -11.69
N VAL A 168 6.30 7.06 -10.46
CA VAL A 168 6.50 5.65 -10.11
C VAL A 168 5.13 4.96 -10.10
N THR A 169 4.97 3.91 -10.90
CA THR A 169 3.66 3.27 -11.16
C THR A 169 3.04 2.63 -9.92
N SER A 170 3.87 2.07 -9.03
CA SER A 170 3.46 1.54 -7.73
C SER A 170 3.09 2.66 -6.73
N CYS A 171 3.48 3.90 -7.01
CA CYS A 171 3.22 5.06 -6.17
C CYS A 171 1.92 5.75 -6.59
N ARG A 172 0.98 5.82 -5.66
CA ARG A 172 -0.35 6.41 -5.92
C ARG A 172 -0.58 7.73 -5.16
N LYS A 173 0.50 8.39 -4.77
CA LYS A 173 0.48 9.66 -4.05
C LYS A 173 0.50 10.84 -5.00
N LEU A 174 -0.22 11.89 -4.61
CA LEU A 174 -0.34 13.13 -5.37
C LEU A 174 0.29 14.29 -4.61
N TYR A 175 0.83 15.27 -5.33
CA TYR A 175 1.59 16.38 -4.76
C TYR A 175 1.35 17.67 -5.54
N HIS A 176 1.31 18.81 -4.84
CA HIS A 176 1.56 20.09 -5.50
C HIS A 176 3.05 20.17 -5.85
N PRO A 177 3.43 20.64 -7.06
CA PRO A 177 4.83 20.84 -7.43
C PRO A 177 5.58 21.71 -6.41
N ASP A 178 4.97 22.82 -5.97
CA ASP A 178 5.57 23.72 -4.97
C ASP A 178 5.79 23.06 -3.60
N CYS A 179 4.98 22.06 -3.24
CA CYS A 179 5.19 21.33 -2.00
C CYS A 179 6.42 20.41 -2.10
N ILE A 180 6.70 19.86 -3.29
CA ILE A 180 7.90 19.06 -3.54
C ILE A 180 9.15 19.93 -3.41
N LEU A 181 9.15 21.11 -4.03
CA LEU A 181 10.27 22.07 -3.94
C LEU A 181 10.60 22.50 -2.51
N LYS A 182 9.60 22.53 -1.62
CA LYS A 182 9.81 22.84 -0.19
C LYS A 182 10.31 21.65 0.62
N HIS A 183 10.18 20.44 0.09
CA HIS A 183 10.52 19.20 0.78
C HIS A 183 11.84 18.58 0.27
N GLN A 184 12.24 18.93 -0.95
CA GLN A 184 13.47 18.51 -1.58
C GLN A 184 14.20 19.75 -2.08
N ASP A 185 15.51 19.80 -1.85
CA ASP A 185 16.37 20.82 -2.44
C ASP A 185 16.55 20.51 -3.93
N ILE A 186 15.70 21.11 -4.77
CA ILE A 186 15.66 20.88 -6.21
C ILE A 186 16.25 22.11 -6.91
N PRO A 187 17.37 21.95 -7.64
CA PRO A 187 17.90 22.99 -8.50
C PRO A 187 16.89 23.40 -9.58
N GLU A 188 16.92 24.67 -10.00
CA GLU A 188 16.08 25.18 -11.08
C GLU A 188 14.57 24.95 -10.86
N ALA A 189 14.10 25.27 -9.65
CA ALA A 189 12.72 25.10 -9.21
C ALA A 189 11.66 25.52 -10.25
N ASP A 190 11.83 26.68 -10.89
CA ASP A 190 10.90 27.18 -11.91
C ASP A 190 10.84 26.27 -13.14
N GLN A 191 11.98 25.75 -13.60
CA GLN A 191 12.04 24.82 -14.73
C GLN A 191 11.43 23.47 -14.35
N TYR A 192 11.70 22.99 -13.14
CA TYR A 192 11.10 21.77 -12.62
C TYR A 192 9.57 21.84 -12.66
N VAL A 193 8.98 22.91 -12.11
CA VAL A 193 7.52 23.10 -12.11
C VAL A 193 6.99 23.16 -13.54
N LYS A 194 7.60 23.98 -14.41
CA LYS A 194 7.19 24.10 -15.83
C LYS A 194 7.18 22.77 -16.55
N ARG A 195 8.20 21.93 -16.34
CA ARG A 195 8.32 20.60 -16.98
C ARG A 195 7.28 19.59 -16.49
N ILE A 196 6.88 19.68 -15.22
CA ILE A 196 5.75 18.88 -14.70
C ILE A 196 4.44 19.39 -15.29
N THR A 197 4.21 20.70 -15.27
CA THR A 197 2.92 21.29 -15.67
C THR A 197 2.65 21.15 -17.17
N ASN A 198 3.68 21.23 -18.02
CA ASN A 198 3.55 21.03 -19.47
C ASN A 198 3.63 19.55 -19.89
N GLY A 199 3.77 18.62 -18.94
CA GLY A 199 3.78 17.18 -19.20
C GLY A 199 5.08 16.62 -19.80
N THR A 200 6.14 17.41 -19.94
CA THR A 200 7.46 16.95 -20.45
C THR A 200 8.23 16.12 -19.43
N MET A 201 7.80 16.10 -18.17
CA MET A 201 8.41 15.33 -17.08
C MET A 201 7.35 14.79 -16.12
N LYS A 202 7.63 13.65 -15.49
CA LYS A 202 6.81 13.11 -14.39
C LYS A 202 7.38 13.53 -13.04
N LEU A 203 6.50 13.70 -12.07
CA LEU A 203 6.87 14.07 -10.70
C LEU A 203 7.43 12.84 -9.99
N HIS A 204 8.67 12.88 -9.54
CA HIS A 204 9.24 11.84 -8.66
C HIS A 204 9.17 12.31 -7.21
N CYS A 205 8.49 11.53 -6.36
CA CYS A 205 8.18 11.97 -5.02
C CYS A 205 9.21 11.50 -3.97
N PRO A 206 9.30 12.19 -2.80
CA PRO A 206 10.32 11.92 -1.80
C PRO A 206 10.16 10.58 -1.07
N ARG A 207 9.02 9.90 -1.24
CA ARG A 207 8.78 8.56 -0.66
C ARG A 207 9.69 7.46 -1.22
N HIS A 208 10.36 7.75 -2.33
CA HIS A 208 11.31 6.86 -3.00
C HIS A 208 12.75 7.26 -2.72
N ARG A 209 13.01 8.04 -1.67
CA ARG A 209 14.36 8.45 -1.30
C ARG A 209 14.56 8.25 0.19
N CYS A 210 15.60 7.52 0.57
CA CYS A 210 15.95 7.34 1.97
C CYS A 210 16.34 8.70 2.59
N ASP A 211 15.73 9.05 3.71
CA ASP A 211 15.98 10.34 4.37
C ASP A 211 17.31 10.38 5.12
N THR A 212 17.95 9.22 5.38
CA THR A 212 19.31 9.17 5.96
C THR A 212 20.38 9.23 4.88
N CYS A 213 20.43 8.24 3.97
CA CYS A 213 21.52 8.09 3.01
C CYS A 213 21.25 8.80 1.67
N LYS A 214 20.04 9.34 1.47
CA LYS A 214 19.64 10.12 0.29
C LYS A 214 19.62 9.37 -1.04
N THR A 215 19.86 8.06 -1.03
CA THR A 215 19.71 7.16 -2.17
C THR A 215 18.23 6.93 -2.51
N GLU A 216 17.93 6.83 -3.80
CA GLU A 216 16.60 6.53 -4.29
C GLU A 216 16.34 5.01 -4.37
N ASP A 217 15.11 4.60 -4.02
CA ASP A 217 14.63 3.24 -4.20
C ASP A 217 13.15 3.27 -4.62
N MET A 218 12.89 2.78 -5.82
CA MET A 218 11.56 2.75 -6.44
C MET A 218 10.89 1.38 -6.30
N THR A 219 11.55 0.40 -5.70
CA THR A 219 11.04 -0.96 -5.56
C THR A 219 10.11 -1.04 -4.35
N PRO A 220 8.84 -1.46 -4.51
CA PRO A 220 7.91 -1.59 -3.40
C PRO A 220 8.48 -2.46 -2.27
N GLY A 221 8.31 -2.01 -1.03
CA GLY A 221 8.73 -2.74 0.17
C GLY A 221 10.20 -2.57 0.59
N GLN A 222 11.07 -1.96 -0.23
CA GLN A 222 12.48 -1.73 0.15
C GLN A 222 12.65 -0.64 1.22
N LEU A 223 11.82 0.41 1.14
CA LEU A 223 11.83 1.51 2.10
C LEU A 223 10.78 1.30 3.19
N VAL A 224 11.19 1.57 4.43
CA VAL A 224 10.27 1.81 5.55
C VAL A 224 9.70 3.21 5.38
N GLN A 225 8.41 3.32 5.05
CA GLN A 225 7.79 4.59 4.70
C GLN A 225 6.96 5.17 5.85
N CYS A 226 6.93 6.49 6.01
CA CYS A 226 5.98 7.12 6.91
C CYS A 226 4.56 7.09 6.32
N ARG A 227 3.56 6.74 7.14
CA ARG A 227 2.13 6.75 6.72
C ARG A 227 1.50 8.13 6.63
N ARG A 228 2.16 9.17 7.14
CA ARG A 228 1.58 10.52 7.28
C ARG A 228 2.34 11.62 6.56
N CYS A 229 3.57 11.37 6.13
CA CYS A 229 4.35 12.30 5.32
C CYS A 229 5.25 11.53 4.33
N PRO A 230 5.92 12.22 3.40
CA PRO A 230 6.73 11.54 2.37
C PRO A 230 8.06 10.96 2.85
N ARG A 231 8.43 11.11 4.12
CA ARG A 231 9.71 10.59 4.63
C ARG A 231 9.75 9.06 4.56
N ALA A 232 10.88 8.53 4.16
CA ALA A 232 11.12 7.10 3.98
C ALA A 232 12.57 6.76 4.31
N TRP A 233 12.88 5.51 4.66
CA TRP A 233 14.22 5.09 5.06
C TRP A 233 14.50 3.67 4.59
N HIS A 234 15.74 3.34 4.27
CA HIS A 234 16.14 1.93 4.31
C HIS A 234 16.00 1.42 5.74
N ASN A 235 15.66 0.14 5.89
CA ASN A 235 15.46 -0.50 7.19
C ASN A 235 16.64 -0.29 8.15
N ASP A 236 17.87 -0.42 7.66
CA ASP A 236 19.06 -0.27 8.51
C ASP A 236 19.40 1.20 8.77
N CYS A 237 19.14 2.08 7.78
CA CYS A 237 19.25 3.52 7.95
C CYS A 237 18.29 4.08 9.01
N LEU A 238 17.10 3.48 9.17
CA LEU A 238 16.12 3.88 10.18
C LEU A 238 16.54 3.47 11.60
N LYS A 239 17.17 2.29 11.74
CA LYS A 239 17.57 1.74 13.04
C LYS A 239 18.75 2.50 13.67
N ASP A 240 19.52 3.20 12.86
CA ASP A 240 20.49 4.19 13.32
C ASP A 240 19.74 5.49 13.69
N PHE A 241 19.27 5.58 14.94
CA PHE A 241 18.46 6.70 15.43
C PHE A 241 19.21 8.03 15.45
N GLU A 242 20.53 8.00 15.65
CA GLU A 242 21.36 9.20 15.61
C GLU A 242 21.38 9.78 14.19
N ARG A 243 21.63 8.93 13.18
CA ARG A 243 21.69 9.39 11.78
C ARG A 243 20.32 9.63 11.15
N SER A 244 19.32 8.80 11.45
CA SER A 244 17.96 8.99 10.91
C SER A 244 17.23 10.17 11.55
N GLY A 245 17.66 10.56 12.75
CA GLY A 245 16.96 11.50 13.62
C GLY A 245 15.65 10.96 14.18
N GLU A 246 15.24 9.72 13.89
CA GLU A 246 14.03 9.13 14.46
C GLU A 246 14.24 8.74 15.93
N LEU A 247 13.15 8.52 16.66
CA LEU A 247 13.22 8.21 18.08
C LEU A 247 13.45 6.70 18.30
N PRO A 248 14.20 6.29 19.34
CA PRO A 248 14.28 4.89 19.74
C PRO A 248 12.93 4.25 20.06
N THR A 249 11.93 5.07 20.39
CA THR A 249 10.54 4.65 20.63
C THR A 249 9.70 4.55 19.35
N THR A 250 10.25 4.87 18.17
CA THR A 250 9.55 4.76 16.90
C THR A 250 9.23 3.29 16.63
N VAL A 251 7.94 2.97 16.55
CA VAL A 251 7.45 1.63 16.27
C VAL A 251 7.43 1.38 14.77
N ILE A 252 8.07 0.28 14.35
CA ILE A 252 7.96 -0.24 12.98
C ILE A 252 6.77 -1.20 12.94
N TRP A 253 5.85 -0.90 12.03
CA TRP A 253 4.68 -1.73 11.77
C TRP A 253 4.89 -2.55 10.52
N GLU A 254 4.42 -3.79 10.56
CA GLU A 254 4.58 -4.74 9.46
C GLU A 254 3.21 -5.23 8.97
N HIS A 255 3.07 -5.29 7.65
CA HIS A 255 1.91 -5.86 6.97
C HIS A 255 2.39 -6.49 5.66
N ASP A 256 2.26 -7.81 5.52
CA ASP A 256 2.82 -8.58 4.42
C ASP A 256 4.32 -8.25 4.21
N ASN A 257 4.70 -7.76 3.02
CA ASN A 257 6.08 -7.37 2.70
C ASN A 257 6.37 -5.88 2.98
N TYR A 258 5.45 -5.17 3.64
CA TYR A 258 5.55 -3.73 3.86
C TYR A 258 5.93 -3.41 5.29
N LYS A 259 6.82 -2.42 5.43
CA LYS A 259 7.21 -1.81 6.69
C LYS A 259 6.87 -0.33 6.67
N TYR A 260 6.28 0.17 7.74
CA TYR A 260 5.97 1.59 7.86
C TYR A 260 6.05 2.08 9.30
N ILE A 261 6.16 3.40 9.42
CA ILE A 261 6.22 4.09 10.70
C ILE A 261 5.27 5.29 10.73
N TYR A 262 5.09 5.81 11.93
CA TYR A 262 4.72 7.21 12.13
C TYR A 262 5.98 7.92 12.61
N CYS A 263 6.58 8.74 11.75
CA CYS A 263 7.85 9.38 12.08
C CYS A 263 7.68 10.42 13.18
N ARG A 264 8.79 10.86 13.78
CA ARG A 264 8.85 11.81 14.90
C ARG A 264 8.11 13.13 14.66
N ASN A 265 7.84 13.48 13.40
CA ASN A 265 7.10 14.70 13.04
C ASN A 265 5.59 14.58 13.30
N HIS A 266 5.10 13.40 13.70
CA HIS A 266 3.70 13.18 14.00
C HIS A 266 3.51 12.79 15.46
N VAL A 267 2.69 13.58 16.16
CA VAL A 267 2.32 13.30 17.54
C VAL A 267 1.51 12.01 17.61
N ILE A 268 1.99 11.04 18.40
CA ILE A 268 1.32 9.75 18.60
C ILE A 268 0.32 9.86 19.73
N ILE A 269 -0.91 9.41 19.49
CA ILE A 269 -1.95 9.29 20.51
C ILE A 269 -1.77 7.94 21.20
N PRO A 270 -1.43 7.87 22.51
CA PRO A 270 -1.07 6.63 23.18
C PRO A 270 -2.13 5.53 23.12
N THR A 271 -3.41 5.89 23.15
CA THR A 271 -4.53 4.94 23.15
C THR A 271 -4.70 4.19 21.83
N ILE A 272 -4.28 4.78 20.71
CA ILE A 272 -4.39 4.17 19.37
C ILE A 272 -3.04 3.88 18.72
N GLN A 273 -1.92 4.24 19.38
CA GLN A 273 -0.55 4.07 18.90
C GLN A 273 -0.32 4.60 17.48
N ALA A 274 -1.04 5.67 17.13
CA ALA A 274 -1.02 6.29 15.82
C ALA A 274 -1.27 7.80 15.94
N PRO A 275 -0.88 8.60 14.94
CA PRO A 275 -1.28 9.99 14.82
C PRO A 275 -2.78 10.13 14.70
N LYS A 276 -3.27 11.34 14.99
CA LYS A 276 -4.68 11.68 14.78
C LYS A 276 -5.13 11.29 13.38
N ARG A 277 -6.29 10.64 13.30
CA ARG A 277 -6.83 10.06 12.07
C ARG A 277 -7.64 11.07 11.27
N ASP A 278 -7.18 12.32 11.17
CA ASP A 278 -7.83 13.44 10.45
C ASP A 278 -7.13 13.82 9.12
N HIS A 279 -6.20 12.98 8.67
CA HIS A 279 -5.38 13.22 7.50
C HIS A 279 -6.11 13.08 6.14
N VAL A 280 -7.28 12.43 6.10
CA VAL A 280 -8.06 12.26 4.86
C VAL A 280 -9.12 13.36 4.71
N ARG A 281 -9.10 14.06 3.57
CA ARG A 281 -10.05 15.12 3.18
C ARG A 281 -10.74 14.76 1.86
N PHE A 282 -12.06 14.88 1.87
CA PHE A 282 -12.90 14.77 0.67
C PHE A 282 -13.39 16.15 0.21
N PRO A 283 -13.70 16.34 -1.08
CA PRO A 283 -13.97 17.68 -1.63
C PRO A 283 -15.22 18.39 -1.10
N ARG A 284 -16.14 17.68 -0.44
CA ARG A 284 -17.36 18.28 0.13
C ARG A 284 -17.26 18.61 1.62
N GLY A 285 -16.10 18.43 2.27
CA GLY A 285 -15.93 18.63 3.72
C GLY A 285 -16.76 17.69 4.61
N LYS A 286 -17.73 16.97 4.04
CA LYS A 286 -18.64 16.06 4.69
C LYS A 286 -18.26 14.63 4.28
N PHE A 287 -17.77 13.86 5.24
CA PHE A 287 -18.30 12.49 5.35
C PHE A 287 -19.81 12.60 5.54
N PRO A 288 -20.65 11.59 5.24
CA PRO A 288 -22.02 11.59 5.73
C PRO A 288 -21.99 11.69 7.26
N VAL A 289 -22.10 12.93 7.73
CA VAL A 289 -22.44 13.32 9.08
C VAL A 289 -23.90 13.72 8.93
N TYR A 290 -24.79 12.81 9.26
CA TYR A 290 -26.15 13.17 9.61
C TYR A 290 -26.41 12.61 11.00
N ILE A 291 -26.46 13.58 11.93
CA ILE A 291 -27.39 13.72 13.04
C ILE A 291 -27.73 12.40 13.73
N THR A 292 -27.16 12.21 14.91
CA THR A 292 -27.76 11.36 15.94
C THR A 292 -29.19 11.86 16.15
N SER A 293 -30.14 10.95 15.93
CA SER A 293 -31.52 11.02 16.41
C SER A 293 -31.59 11.49 17.86
#